data_AF-A0A3D0DC87-F1
#
_entry.id   AF-A0A3D0DC87-F1
#
_cell.length_a   1.000
_cell.length_b   1.000
_cell.length_c   1.000
_cell.angle_alpha   90.00
_cell.angle_beta   90.00
_cell.angle_gamma   90.00
#
_symmetry.space_group_name_H-M   'P 1'
#
loop_
_entity.id
_entity.type
_entity.pdbx_description
1 polymer ?
#
loop_
_entity_poly.entity_id
_entity_poly.type
_entity_poly.pdbx_seq_one_letter_code
_entity_poly.pdbx_strand_id
1 'polypeptide(L)'
;MLFKGTPNMGTTDYAAEVPLMAKIDTLGHALTAAIDKTRKPLYRGDMKEVDSLKAALADIQNQQKKYIIKDEFWETYLKNGGSSLNASTSNDGTQYYVSFPANKIELWAYMESDRMADPILREFYSERD
;
A
#
# COMPACT_ATOMS: atom_id res chain seq x y z
N MET A 1 0.93 5.24 -2.07
CA MET A 1 -0.30 5.80 -1.48
C MET A 1 -0.21 5.72 0.03
N LEU A 2 -0.64 6.75 0.76
CA LEU A 2 -0.57 6.75 2.23
C LEU A 2 -1.86 6.26 2.94
N PHE A 3 -2.89 5.82 2.23
CA PHE A 3 -4.13 5.32 2.85
C PHE A 3 -4.12 3.82 3.19
N LYS A 4 -2.99 3.15 2.96
CA LYS A 4 -2.86 1.68 3.07
C LYS A 4 -2.48 1.18 4.47
N GLY A 5 -2.42 2.11 5.42
CA GLY A 5 -2.19 1.86 6.83
C GLY A 5 -0.75 2.04 7.26
N THR A 6 -0.48 1.59 8.48
CA THR A 6 0.75 1.74 9.24
C THR A 6 1.07 0.38 9.93
N PRO A 7 2.09 0.28 10.78
CA PRO A 7 2.24 -0.87 11.67
C PRO A 7 1.07 -1.02 12.66
N ASN A 8 0.42 0.09 13.02
CA ASN A 8 -0.64 0.13 14.03
C ASN A 8 -2.06 0.13 13.43
N MET A 9 -2.20 0.40 12.12
CA MET A 9 -3.49 0.47 11.42
C MET A 9 -3.44 -0.22 10.05
N GLY A 10 -4.57 -0.76 9.62
CA GLY A 10 -4.75 -1.45 8.35
C GLY A 10 -4.31 -2.91 8.40
N THR A 11 -4.16 -3.51 9.60
CA THR A 11 -3.69 -4.89 9.76
C THR A 11 -4.18 -5.57 11.02
N THR A 12 -4.41 -6.89 10.94
CA THR A 12 -4.71 -7.75 12.08
C THR A 12 -3.45 -8.29 12.76
N ASP A 13 -2.32 -8.38 12.04
CA ASP A 13 -1.04 -8.86 12.55
C ASP A 13 0.11 -8.33 11.66
N TYR A 14 0.67 -7.19 12.06
CA TYR A 14 1.79 -6.59 11.34
C TYR A 14 3.02 -7.50 11.29
N ALA A 15 3.33 -8.20 12.38
CA ALA A 15 4.52 -9.04 12.47
C ALA A 15 4.45 -10.23 11.49
N ALA A 16 3.26 -10.81 11.31
CA ALA A 16 3.03 -11.85 10.31
C ALA A 16 3.08 -11.32 8.86
N GLU A 17 2.71 -10.06 8.63
CA GLU A 17 2.79 -9.45 7.29
C GLU A 17 4.23 -9.14 6.86
N VAL A 18 5.10 -8.67 7.75
CA VAL A 18 6.48 -8.25 7.44
C VAL A 18 7.23 -9.23 6.51
N PRO A 19 7.30 -10.55 6.78
CA PRO A 19 7.98 -11.47 5.88
C PRO A 19 7.28 -11.63 4.52
N LEU A 20 5.97 -11.43 4.44
CA LEU A 20 5.22 -11.45 3.17
C LEU A 20 5.51 -10.18 2.36
N MET A 21 5.56 -9.02 3.01
CA MET A 21 5.91 -7.75 2.35
C MET A 21 7.32 -7.81 1.74
N ALA A 22 8.30 -8.35 2.46
CA ALA A 22 9.66 -8.52 1.93
C ALA A 22 9.69 -9.42 0.68
N LYS A 23 8.90 -10.50 0.67
CA LYS A 23 8.76 -11.38 -0.50
C LYS A 23 8.06 -10.68 -1.67
N ILE A 24 6.99 -9.94 -1.40
CA ILE A 24 6.25 -9.14 -2.40
C ILE A 24 7.19 -8.13 -3.05
N ASP A 25 8.00 -7.42 -2.27
CA ASP A 25 8.93 -6.44 -2.80
C ASP A 25 10.02 -7.08 -3.66
N THR A 26 10.58 -8.21 -3.20
CA THR A 26 11.58 -8.97 -3.96
C THR A 26 11.01 -9.46 -5.30
N LEU A 27 9.81 -10.05 -5.28
CA LEU A 27 9.15 -10.56 -6.49
C LEU A 27 8.71 -9.42 -7.42
N GLY A 28 8.24 -8.30 -6.86
CA GLY A 28 7.83 -7.13 -7.59
C GLY A 28 9.00 -6.47 -8.35
N HIS A 29 10.15 -6.31 -7.69
CA HIS A 29 11.37 -5.85 -8.35
C HIS A 29 11.85 -6.81 -9.45
N ALA A 30 11.83 -8.12 -9.19
CA ALA A 30 12.19 -9.11 -10.20
C ALA A 30 11.25 -9.07 -11.42
N LEU A 31 9.94 -8.93 -11.19
CA LEU A 31 8.94 -8.80 -12.23
C LEU A 31 9.15 -7.55 -13.08
N THR A 32 9.38 -6.39 -12.45
CA THR A 32 9.69 -5.15 -13.18
C THR A 32 10.94 -5.31 -14.04
N ALA A 33 12.01 -5.89 -13.49
CA ALA A 33 13.23 -6.14 -14.25
C ALA A 33 13.02 -7.11 -15.43
N ALA A 34 12.22 -8.17 -15.25
CA ALA A 34 11.87 -9.10 -16.32
C ALA A 34 11.06 -8.40 -17.43
N ILE A 35 10.05 -7.60 -17.07
CA ILE A 35 9.26 -6.81 -18.03
C ILE A 35 10.17 -5.86 -18.81
N ASP A 36 11.09 -5.15 -18.15
CA ASP A 36 12.00 -4.22 -18.84
C ASP A 36 12.92 -4.93 -19.83
N LYS A 37 13.35 -6.17 -19.55
CA LYS A 37 14.08 -6.99 -20.52
C LYS A 37 13.24 -7.32 -21.75
N THR A 38 11.92 -7.51 -21.64
CA THR A 38 11.05 -7.78 -22.81
C THR A 38 10.97 -6.61 -23.77
N ARG A 39 11.22 -5.38 -23.27
CA ARG A 39 11.18 -4.13 -24.04
C ARG A 39 12.51 -3.80 -24.73
N LYS A 40 13.60 -4.54 -24.47
CA LYS A 40 14.91 -4.25 -25.06
C LYS A 40 14.99 -4.71 -26.52
N PRO A 41 15.48 -3.84 -27.44
CA PRO A 41 15.53 -4.16 -28.86
C PRO A 41 16.54 -5.26 -29.23
N LEU A 42 17.59 -5.45 -28.43
CA LEU A 42 18.70 -6.38 -28.70
C LEU A 42 18.54 -7.75 -28.02
N TYR A 43 17.70 -7.84 -27.00
CA TYR A 43 17.43 -9.08 -26.26
C TYR A 43 15.98 -9.02 -25.80
N ARG A 44 15.11 -9.86 -26.36
CA ARG A 44 13.74 -10.00 -25.86
C ARG A 44 13.77 -10.92 -24.65
N GLY A 45 13.40 -10.39 -23.49
CA GLY A 45 13.19 -11.17 -22.26
C GLY A 45 12.18 -12.31 -22.45
N ASP A 46 12.17 -13.25 -21.50
CA ASP A 46 11.30 -14.43 -21.55
C ASP A 46 9.91 -14.11 -20.96
N MET A 47 8.88 -14.20 -21.80
CA MET A 47 7.49 -14.02 -21.34
C MET A 47 7.05 -15.09 -20.34
N LYS A 48 7.62 -16.31 -20.38
CA LYS A 48 7.34 -17.35 -19.40
C LYS A 48 7.88 -16.99 -18.02
N GLU A 49 9.05 -16.35 -17.96
CA GLU A 49 9.61 -15.81 -16.71
C GLU A 49 8.68 -14.75 -16.12
N VAL A 50 8.19 -13.82 -16.95
CA VAL A 50 7.22 -12.78 -16.54
C VAL A 50 5.94 -13.40 -15.99
N ASP A 51 5.34 -14.36 -16.70
CA ASP A 51 4.09 -15.00 -16.26
C ASP A 51 4.27 -15.79 -14.97
N SER A 52 5.41 -16.49 -14.81
CA SER A 52 5.75 -17.19 -13.57
C SER A 52 5.92 -16.24 -12.39
N LEU A 53 6.60 -15.11 -12.58
CA LEU A 53 6.81 -14.10 -11.54
C LEU A 53 5.49 -13.43 -11.15
N LYS A 54 4.61 -13.14 -12.11
CA LYS A 54 3.25 -12.64 -11.84
C LYS A 54 2.45 -13.62 -10.99
N ALA A 55 2.46 -14.90 -11.34
CA ALA A 55 1.74 -15.93 -10.58
C ALA A 55 2.27 -16.05 -9.15
N ALA A 56 3.60 -16.06 -8.97
CA ALA A 56 4.22 -16.09 -7.65
C ALA A 56 3.89 -14.85 -6.81
N LEU A 57 3.94 -13.65 -7.41
CA LEU A 57 3.59 -12.40 -6.75
C LEU A 57 2.12 -12.41 -6.29
N ALA A 58 1.21 -12.83 -7.17
CA ALA A 58 -0.21 -12.92 -6.87
C ALA A 58 -0.51 -13.90 -5.71
N ASP A 59 0.21 -15.02 -5.65
CA ASP A 59 0.07 -15.97 -4.54
C ASP A 59 0.45 -15.35 -3.19
N ILE A 60 1.62 -14.72 -3.10
CA ILE A 60 2.07 -14.08 -1.85
C ILE A 60 1.14 -12.90 -1.47
N GLN A 61 0.69 -12.11 -2.44
CA GLN A 61 -0.31 -11.05 -2.19
C GLN A 61 -1.61 -11.62 -1.63
N ASN A 62 -2.09 -12.76 -2.13
CA ASN A 62 -3.29 -13.41 -1.60
C ASN A 62 -3.09 -13.96 -0.18
N GLN A 63 -1.87 -14.37 0.17
CA GLN A 63 -1.53 -14.72 1.55
C GLN A 63 -1.56 -13.47 2.45
N GLN A 64 -1.00 -12.35 1.99
CA GLN A 64 -0.98 -11.09 2.75
C GLN A 64 -2.40 -10.55 3.01
N LYS A 65 -3.31 -10.65 2.04
CA LYS A 65 -4.69 -10.14 2.15
C LYS A 65 -5.45 -10.61 3.40
N LYS A 66 -5.08 -11.76 3.98
CA LYS A 66 -5.68 -12.28 5.22
C LYS A 66 -5.41 -11.40 6.44
N TYR A 67 -4.34 -10.61 6.39
CA TYR A 67 -3.94 -9.71 7.45
C TYR A 67 -4.41 -8.28 7.24
N ILE A 68 -4.72 -7.89 6.00
CA ILE A 68 -5.09 -6.51 5.67
C ILE A 68 -6.50 -6.20 6.17
N ILE A 69 -6.63 -5.16 7.00
CA ILE A 69 -7.93 -4.58 7.34
C ILE A 69 -8.19 -3.46 6.34
N LYS A 70 -9.04 -3.76 5.34
CA LYS A 70 -9.35 -2.82 4.28
C LYS A 70 -10.06 -1.58 4.83
N ASP A 71 -9.64 -0.41 4.36
CA ASP A 71 -10.26 0.90 4.64
C ASP A 71 -10.33 1.28 6.14
N GLU A 72 -9.58 0.61 7.03
CA GLU A 72 -9.64 0.87 8.48
C GLU A 72 -9.36 2.33 8.84
N PHE A 73 -8.38 2.94 8.17
CA PHE A 73 -8.04 4.35 8.36
C PHE A 73 -9.22 5.27 8.03
N TRP A 74 -9.91 4.98 6.93
CA TRP A 74 -11.10 5.71 6.49
C TRP A 74 -12.27 5.50 7.45
N GLU A 75 -12.56 4.24 7.78
CA GLU A 75 -13.64 3.89 8.70
C GLU A 75 -13.45 4.49 10.09
N THR A 76 -12.22 4.56 10.58
CA THR A 76 -11.90 5.14 11.90
C THR A 76 -12.27 6.61 11.95
N TYR A 77 -11.95 7.37 10.88
CA TYR A 77 -12.38 8.75 10.77
C TYR A 77 -13.91 8.86 10.72
N LEU A 78 -14.58 8.10 9.85
CA LEU A 78 -16.04 8.13 9.72
C LEU A 78 -16.75 7.83 11.06
N LYS A 79 -16.32 6.78 11.76
CA LYS A 79 -16.88 6.37 13.07
C LYS A 79 -16.72 7.45 14.15
N ASN A 80 -15.77 8.38 13.97
CA ASN A 80 -15.51 9.49 14.88
C ASN A 80 -16.04 10.84 14.38
N GLY A 81 -16.93 10.85 13.38
CA GLY A 81 -17.55 12.07 12.85
C GLY A 81 -16.71 12.78 11.77
N GLY A 82 -15.70 12.11 11.23
CA GLY A 82 -14.93 12.56 10.09
C GLY A 82 -15.75 12.60 8.81
N SER A 83 -15.50 13.61 8.00
CA SER A 83 -16.12 13.82 6.70
C SER A 83 -15.13 14.48 5.76
N SER A 84 -15.43 14.48 4.46
CA SER A 84 -14.56 15.10 3.44
C SER A 84 -13.10 14.61 3.47
N LEU A 85 -12.86 13.38 3.94
CA LEU A 85 -11.55 12.73 3.90
C LEU A 85 -11.15 12.54 2.43
N ASN A 86 -10.02 13.08 2.01
CA ASN A 86 -9.53 12.92 0.64
C ASN A 86 -8.04 13.29 0.53
N ALA A 87 -7.48 13.16 -0.66
CA ALA A 87 -6.18 13.65 -1.03
C ALA A 87 -6.18 14.30 -2.42
N SER A 88 -5.26 15.22 -2.64
CA SER A 88 -4.97 15.78 -3.96
C SER A 88 -3.47 15.80 -4.20
N THR A 89 -3.06 15.53 -5.43
CA THR A 89 -1.65 15.54 -5.84
C THR A 89 -1.47 16.54 -6.97
N SER A 90 -0.46 17.40 -6.83
CA SER A 90 0.00 18.34 -7.84
C SER A 90 1.49 18.12 -8.11
N ASN A 91 2.06 18.92 -9.01
CA ASN A 91 3.50 18.87 -9.30
C ASN A 91 4.37 19.21 -8.08
N ASP A 92 3.86 20.05 -7.17
CA ASP A 92 4.63 20.59 -6.04
C ASP A 92 4.35 19.88 -4.72
N GLY A 93 3.41 18.93 -4.69
CA GLY A 93 3.14 18.17 -3.49
C GLY A 93 1.86 17.35 -3.51
N THR A 94 1.69 16.58 -2.44
CA THR A 94 0.45 15.85 -2.16
C THR A 94 -0.13 16.35 -0.84
N GLN A 95 -1.41 16.73 -0.86
CA GLN A 95 -2.16 17.15 0.32
C GLN A 95 -3.16 16.07 0.69
N TYR A 96 -3.30 15.86 2.00
CA TYR A 96 -4.29 14.98 2.61
C TYR A 96 -5.12 15.83 3.56
N TYR A 97 -6.44 15.68 3.52
CA TYR A 97 -7.34 16.53 4.29
C TYR A 97 -8.57 15.78 4.75
N VAL A 98 -9.11 16.20 5.90
CA VAL A 98 -10.32 15.68 6.53
C VAL A 98 -10.99 16.78 7.34
N SER A 99 -12.31 16.84 7.31
CA SER A 99 -13.12 17.63 8.23
C SER A 99 -13.44 16.79 9.46
N PHE A 100 -13.07 17.26 10.65
CA PHE A 100 -13.16 16.46 11.87
C PHE A 100 -13.67 17.27 13.08
N PRO A 101 -14.43 16.67 14.01
CA PRO A 101 -14.89 17.39 15.21
C PRO A 101 -13.72 17.92 16.04
N ALA A 102 -13.82 19.16 16.52
CA ALA A 102 -12.73 19.83 17.25
C ALA A 102 -12.27 19.07 18.51
N ASN A 103 -13.18 18.35 19.17
CA ASN A 103 -12.89 17.52 20.34
C ASN A 103 -12.18 16.19 19.99
N LYS A 104 -11.82 15.95 18.73
CA LYS A 104 -11.12 14.76 18.26
C LYS A 104 -9.70 15.06 17.75
N ILE A 105 -9.15 16.23 18.08
CA ILE A 105 -7.81 16.65 17.64
C ILE A 105 -6.71 15.65 18.01
N GLU A 106 -6.80 14.98 19.16
CA GLU A 106 -5.82 13.97 19.59
C GLU A 106 -5.83 12.74 18.69
N LEU A 107 -7.03 12.26 18.30
CA LEU A 107 -7.17 11.13 17.39
C LEU A 107 -6.62 11.48 16.00
N TRP A 108 -6.92 12.69 15.50
CA TRP A 108 -6.35 13.18 14.24
C TRP A 108 -4.82 13.24 14.31
N ALA A 109 -4.26 13.82 15.37
CA ALA A 109 -2.81 13.92 15.54
C ALA A 109 -2.15 12.55 15.60
N TYR A 110 -2.75 11.59 16.32
CA TYR A 110 -2.28 10.21 16.37
C TYR A 110 -2.27 9.57 14.98
N MET A 111 -3.40 9.58 14.28
CA MET A 111 -3.53 8.93 12.98
C MET A 111 -2.63 9.56 11.90
N GLU A 112 -2.56 10.90 11.85
CA GLU A 112 -1.74 11.58 10.85
C GLU A 112 -0.24 11.48 11.15
N SER A 113 0.17 11.51 12.42
CA SER A 113 1.59 11.34 12.78
C SER A 113 2.09 9.93 12.45
N ASP A 114 1.34 8.90 12.82
CA ASP A 114 1.65 7.49 12.52
C ASP A 114 1.70 7.26 11.00
N ARG A 115 0.74 7.82 10.25
CA ARG A 115 0.72 7.74 8.79
C ARG A 115 1.93 8.41 8.14
N MET A 116 2.39 9.55 8.67
CA MET A 116 3.55 10.27 8.12
C MET A 116 4.89 9.65 8.52
N ALA A 117 4.98 9.10 9.73
CA ALA A 117 6.21 8.50 10.24
C ALA A 117 6.43 7.09 9.67
N ASP A 118 5.38 6.26 9.68
CA ASP A 118 5.48 4.82 9.42
C ASP A 118 4.46 4.34 8.37
N PRO A 119 4.45 4.91 7.14
CA PRO A 119 3.51 4.47 6.10
C PRO A 119 3.85 3.06 5.60
N ILE A 120 2.84 2.17 5.57
CA ILE A 120 2.96 0.86 4.93
C ILE A 120 2.22 0.87 3.60
N LEU A 121 2.96 0.62 2.51
CA LEU A 121 2.44 0.62 1.14
C LEU A 121 1.78 -0.73 0.77
N ARG A 122 0.80 -1.17 1.58
CA ARG A 122 0.03 -2.39 1.26
C ARG A 122 -0.63 -2.26 -0.11
N GLU A 123 -0.74 -3.37 -0.82
CA GLU A 123 -1.35 -3.44 -2.17
C GLU A 123 -0.64 -2.60 -3.26
N PHE A 124 0.57 -2.07 -3.01
CA PHE A 124 1.29 -1.22 -3.96
C PHE A 124 1.37 -1.81 -5.38
N TYR A 125 1.84 -3.05 -5.51
CA TYR A 125 2.00 -3.71 -6.81
C TYR A 125 0.65 -4.06 -7.46
N SER A 126 -0.42 -4.27 -6.68
CA SER A 126 -1.76 -4.51 -7.22
C SER A 126 -2.42 -3.25 -7.76
N GLU A 127 -2.01 -2.06 -7.28
CA GLU A 127 -2.54 -0.78 -7.78
C GLU A 127 -1.69 -0.14 -8.88
N ARG A 128 -0.45 -0.59 -9.03
CA ARG A 128 0.46 -0.10 -10.07
C ARG A 128 0.13 -0.71 -11.44
N ASP A 129 -0.27 -1.98 -11.46
CA ASP A 129 -0.43 -2.82 -12.66
C ASP A 129 -1.90 -3.06 -13.02
#